data_AF-A0A5J5FRA2-F1
#
_entry.id   AF-A0A5J5FRA2-F1
#
_cell.length_a   1.000
_cell.length_b   1.000
_cell.length_c   1.000
_cell.angle_alpha   90.00
_cell.angle_beta   90.00
_cell.angle_gamma   90.00
#
_symmetry.space_group_name_H-M   'P 1'
#
loop_
_entity.id
_entity.type
_entity.pdbx_description
1 polymer ?
#
loop_
_entity_poly.entity_id
_entity_poly.type
_entity_poly.pdbx_seq_one_letter_code
_entity_poly.pdbx_strand_id
1 'polypeptide(L)'
;MIFFPTIFPDELLYSAFARYHRNSGNESIRQTMKELFDNSSTCSSVWFPSQLDHLTRQIPGQRYSSDELIQKHTLIPYFTPFIPPMRAERLVETMKFSTCSPANMILGRAALSVKPKQKLMYCTGCVSEDRAKYGEAYWHRCHQLEGVYLCPMHGELLWQSNISHQMQKNRFQYITLEKALVDNGELISTEFLGGEFSRNIATQSLSLLEKQFPSEGLHSINRYYVSRLRSEGYVCNASSRIRWDRLIQGFNSFYGEKLLATINGVISESDSWLHKLLRKPRVSCHPLRHILLLGFLGESVEGMMNSLSRGTMTTFEPFGHGPWPCLNKAASHYKQPMIGSVKITRGSKTGKPVGTFKCNCGFVYSRTGPDDKESDRYQIGRVKEFGIVWKNRLVELSSQQLSLRKKADMLGCDPQTVLNYQE
;
A
#
# COMPACT_ATOMS: atom_id res chain seq x y z
N MET A 1 18.57 28.30 -24.60
CA MET A 1 19.44 27.86 -23.49
C MET A 1 20.81 27.47 -24.04
N ILE A 2 21.93 27.97 -23.49
CA ILE A 2 23.28 27.70 -24.02
C ILE A 2 23.94 26.48 -23.36
N PHE A 3 23.67 26.24 -22.07
CA PHE A 3 24.10 25.04 -21.35
C PHE A 3 23.02 24.61 -20.35
N PHE A 4 23.13 23.41 -19.79
CA PHE A 4 22.34 22.98 -18.64
C PHE A 4 23.25 22.17 -17.70
N PRO A 5 23.20 22.35 -16.37
CA PRO A 5 24.08 21.60 -15.47
C PRO A 5 23.83 20.09 -15.60
N THR A 6 24.89 19.30 -15.40
CA THR A 6 24.73 17.85 -15.23
C THR A 6 24.02 17.59 -13.92
N ILE A 7 22.94 16.81 -13.95
CA ILE A 7 22.15 16.49 -12.77
C ILE A 7 22.82 15.33 -12.03
N PHE A 8 23.03 15.47 -10.73
CA PHE A 8 23.73 14.48 -9.92
C PHE A 8 22.81 13.36 -9.41
N PRO A 9 23.36 12.21 -8.96
CA PRO A 9 22.57 11.12 -8.39
C PRO A 9 21.72 11.60 -7.22
N ASP A 10 20.46 11.17 -7.19
CA ASP A 10 19.47 11.62 -6.20
C ASP A 10 19.26 13.15 -6.11
N GLU A 11 19.75 13.95 -7.06
CA GLU A 11 19.52 15.39 -7.07
C GLU A 11 18.07 15.72 -7.45
N LEU A 12 17.42 16.58 -6.66
CA LEU A 12 16.11 17.13 -6.98
C LEU A 12 16.21 18.08 -8.18
N LEU A 13 15.26 18.01 -9.13
CA LEU A 13 15.30 18.87 -10.32
C LEU A 13 15.29 20.37 -9.98
N TYR A 14 14.66 20.77 -8.87
CA TYR A 14 14.77 22.13 -8.32
C TYR A 14 16.23 22.55 -8.03
N SER A 15 17.05 21.64 -7.50
CA SER A 15 18.48 21.89 -7.24
C SER A 15 19.23 22.17 -8.54
N ALA A 16 18.99 21.36 -9.58
CA ALA A 16 19.57 21.58 -10.89
C ALA A 16 19.15 22.94 -11.49
N PHE A 17 17.88 23.34 -11.33
CA PHE A 17 17.43 24.68 -11.72
C PHE A 17 18.11 25.80 -10.92
N ALA A 18 18.35 25.58 -9.63
CA ALA A 18 19.08 26.53 -8.80
C ALA A 18 20.54 26.69 -9.21
N ARG A 19 21.20 25.59 -9.56
CA ARG A 19 22.56 25.61 -10.11
C ARG A 19 22.59 26.28 -11.48
N TYR A 20 21.61 25.99 -12.35
CA TYR A 20 21.47 26.68 -13.64
C TYR A 20 21.27 28.19 -13.46
N HIS A 21 20.35 28.61 -12.59
CA HIS A 21 20.10 30.01 -12.26
C HIS A 21 21.39 30.75 -11.88
N ARG A 22 22.14 30.18 -10.92
CA ARG A 22 23.43 30.73 -10.46
C ARG A 22 24.48 30.75 -11.57
N ASN A 23 24.70 29.62 -12.24
CA ASN A 23 25.80 29.45 -13.19
C ASN A 23 25.59 30.25 -14.49
N SER A 24 24.34 30.51 -14.88
CA SER A 24 24.00 31.38 -16.02
C SER A 24 24.06 32.88 -15.68
N GLY A 25 24.34 33.24 -14.42
CA GLY A 25 24.37 34.64 -13.98
C GLY A 25 23.00 35.34 -14.06
N ASN A 26 21.91 34.57 -13.94
CA ASN A 26 20.56 35.12 -14.07
C ASN A 26 20.22 35.99 -12.85
N GLU A 27 19.90 37.27 -13.08
CA GLU A 27 19.54 38.21 -12.00
C GLU A 27 18.11 38.03 -11.50
N SER A 28 17.25 37.44 -12.35
CA SER A 28 15.84 37.21 -12.02
C SER A 28 15.39 35.79 -12.33
N ILE A 29 14.51 35.27 -11.48
CA ILE A 29 13.84 33.99 -11.69
C ILE A 29 13.02 34.01 -12.98
N ARG A 30 12.46 35.17 -13.33
CA ARG A 30 11.68 35.35 -14.55
C ARG A 30 12.53 35.03 -15.79
N GLN A 31 13.78 35.48 -15.81
CA GLN A 31 14.74 35.18 -16.86
C GLN A 31 15.03 33.68 -16.91
N THR A 32 15.34 33.07 -15.77
CA THR A 32 15.57 31.62 -15.69
C THR A 32 14.39 30.81 -16.18
N MET A 33 13.16 31.14 -15.78
CA MET A 33 11.96 30.44 -16.24
C MET A 33 11.70 30.62 -17.74
N LYS A 34 12.01 31.80 -18.28
CA LYS A 34 11.96 32.04 -19.72
C LYS A 34 12.99 31.19 -20.45
N GLU A 35 14.20 31.06 -19.95
CA GLU A 35 15.24 30.23 -20.58
C GLU A 35 14.97 28.72 -20.48
N LEU A 36 14.38 28.26 -19.37
CA LEU A 36 14.07 26.84 -19.13
C LEU A 36 12.80 26.38 -19.86
N PHE A 37 11.78 27.24 -19.96
CA PHE A 37 10.43 26.83 -20.38
C PHE A 37 9.80 27.75 -21.45
N ASP A 38 10.55 28.73 -21.99
CA ASP A 38 10.03 29.79 -22.88
C ASP A 38 8.82 30.54 -22.30
N ASN A 39 8.57 30.41 -21.00
CA ASN A 39 7.40 30.95 -20.35
C ASN A 39 7.69 31.30 -18.89
N SER A 40 7.59 32.59 -18.60
CA SER A 40 7.75 33.16 -17.26
C SER A 40 6.56 32.97 -16.31
N SER A 41 5.42 32.48 -16.81
CA SER A 41 4.19 32.23 -16.03
C SER A 41 4.04 30.76 -15.58
N THR A 42 4.96 29.89 -15.98
CA THR A 42 4.95 28.47 -15.61
C THR A 42 5.11 28.31 -14.10
N CYS A 43 4.17 27.63 -13.46
CA CYS A 43 4.22 27.34 -12.02
C CYS A 43 5.04 26.06 -11.80
N SER A 44 6.37 26.17 -11.67
CA SER A 44 7.21 25.02 -11.32
C SER A 44 7.17 24.79 -9.80
N SER A 45 6.37 23.82 -9.35
CA SER A 45 6.45 23.32 -7.98
C SER A 45 7.84 22.72 -7.74
N VAL A 46 8.45 23.01 -6.58
CA VAL A 46 9.74 22.42 -6.15
C VAL A 46 9.71 20.89 -6.21
N TRP A 47 8.54 20.30 -5.95
CA TRP A 47 8.34 18.87 -5.86
C TRP A 47 7.89 18.23 -7.18
N PHE A 48 7.14 18.98 -7.98
CA PHE A 48 6.41 18.46 -9.14
C PHE A 48 6.46 19.46 -10.29
N PRO A 49 7.61 19.61 -10.94
CA PRO A 49 7.73 20.48 -12.11
C PRO A 49 6.85 19.98 -13.25
N SER A 50 6.45 20.89 -14.13
CA SER A 50 5.58 20.63 -15.29
C SER A 50 6.29 21.05 -16.58
N GLN A 51 5.74 20.64 -17.72
CA GLN A 51 6.32 20.88 -19.06
C GLN A 51 7.72 20.26 -19.24
N LEU A 52 7.96 19.10 -18.65
CA LEU A 52 9.28 18.45 -18.71
C LEU A 52 9.66 18.03 -20.15
N ASP A 53 8.68 17.74 -21.00
CA ASP A 53 8.91 17.44 -22.41
C ASP A 53 9.33 18.67 -23.22
N HIS A 54 8.94 19.86 -22.77
CA HIS A 54 9.43 21.11 -23.32
C HIS A 54 10.88 21.37 -22.87
N LEU A 55 11.13 21.22 -21.57
CA LEU A 55 12.46 21.42 -20.99
C LEU A 55 13.52 20.56 -21.68
N THR A 56 13.25 19.27 -21.88
CA THR A 56 14.22 18.33 -22.48
C THR A 56 14.59 18.69 -23.92
N ARG A 57 13.66 19.27 -24.69
CA ARG A 57 13.93 19.81 -26.03
C ARG A 57 14.83 21.05 -26.03
N GLN A 58 14.79 21.83 -24.96
CA GLN A 58 15.61 23.04 -24.78
C GLN A 58 17.03 22.71 -24.27
N ILE A 59 17.18 21.59 -23.56
CA ILE A 59 18.49 21.17 -23.03
C ILE A 59 19.42 20.82 -24.21
N PRO A 60 20.62 21.44 -24.29
CA PRO A 60 21.56 21.16 -25.37
C PRO A 60 21.92 19.68 -25.46
N GLY A 61 21.88 19.16 -26.68
CA GLY A 61 22.14 17.74 -26.98
C GLY A 61 21.05 16.78 -26.53
N GLN A 62 19.90 17.26 -26.04
CA GLN A 62 18.76 16.44 -25.58
C GLN A 62 19.20 15.30 -24.64
N ARG A 63 20.14 15.62 -23.73
CA ARG A 63 20.82 14.65 -22.87
C ARG A 63 19.91 13.87 -21.90
N TYR A 64 18.69 14.35 -21.68
CA TYR A 64 17.73 13.74 -20.76
C TYR A 64 16.38 13.57 -21.43
N SER A 65 15.69 12.49 -21.11
CA SER A 65 14.27 12.32 -21.46
C SER A 65 13.36 12.82 -20.33
N SER A 66 12.10 13.12 -20.66
CA SER A 66 11.14 13.56 -19.65
C SER A 66 10.83 12.45 -18.65
N ASP A 67 10.77 11.19 -19.11
CA ASP A 67 10.66 10.01 -18.25
C ASP A 67 11.83 9.89 -17.28
N GLU A 68 13.06 10.08 -17.77
CA GLU A 68 14.24 10.03 -16.89
C GLU A 68 14.19 11.11 -15.82
N LEU A 69 13.86 12.36 -16.19
CA LEU A 69 13.74 13.45 -15.22
C LEU A 69 12.67 13.15 -14.17
N ILE A 70 11.51 12.63 -14.58
CA ILE A 70 10.44 12.24 -13.66
C ILE A 70 10.92 11.14 -12.71
N GLN A 71 11.53 10.08 -13.22
CA GLN A 71 11.90 8.92 -12.41
C GLN A 71 13.13 9.16 -11.52
N LYS A 72 14.12 9.93 -11.99
CA LYS A 72 15.40 10.10 -11.29
C LYS A 72 15.57 11.44 -10.58
N HIS A 73 14.74 12.44 -10.88
CA HIS A 73 14.94 13.81 -10.37
C HIS A 73 13.67 14.45 -9.80
N THR A 74 12.59 13.68 -9.61
CA THR A 74 11.38 14.12 -8.89
C THR A 74 11.02 13.16 -7.76
N LEU A 75 10.02 13.54 -6.95
CA LEU A 75 9.49 12.71 -5.87
C LEU A 75 8.38 11.74 -6.34
N ILE A 76 8.05 11.71 -7.63
CA ILE A 76 6.97 10.88 -8.18
C ILE A 76 7.13 9.37 -7.90
N PRO A 77 8.33 8.77 -8.04
CA PRO A 77 8.51 7.33 -7.78
C PRO A 77 8.15 6.92 -6.36
N TYR A 78 8.19 7.85 -5.40
CA TYR A 78 7.76 7.59 -4.04
C TYR A 78 6.25 7.31 -3.94
N PHE A 79 5.44 7.96 -4.78
CA PHE A 79 3.98 7.90 -4.74
C PHE A 79 3.39 6.86 -5.69
N THR A 80 3.98 6.66 -6.86
CA THR A 80 3.43 5.83 -7.94
C THR A 80 3.05 4.40 -7.53
N PRO A 81 3.79 3.71 -6.63
CA PRO A 81 3.46 2.32 -6.32
C PRO A 81 2.14 2.15 -5.55
N PHE A 82 1.64 3.22 -4.92
CA PHE A 82 0.47 3.19 -4.03
C PHE A 82 -0.76 3.92 -4.59
N ILE A 83 -0.71 4.33 -5.85
CA ILE A 83 -1.86 4.89 -6.58
C ILE A 83 -2.25 3.93 -7.71
N PRO A 84 -3.50 3.96 -8.24
CA PRO A 84 -3.91 3.12 -9.35
C PRO A 84 -3.11 3.40 -10.65
N PRO A 85 -2.87 2.39 -11.51
CA PRO A 85 -2.07 2.54 -12.74
C PRO A 85 -2.51 3.70 -13.64
N MET A 86 -3.80 3.78 -13.98
CA MET A 86 -4.35 4.88 -14.78
C MET A 86 -4.10 6.27 -14.17
N ARG A 87 -4.02 6.36 -12.84
CA ARG A 87 -3.74 7.63 -12.15
C ARG A 87 -2.24 7.95 -12.20
N ALA A 88 -1.38 6.94 -12.09
CA ALA A 88 0.06 7.09 -12.26
C ALA A 88 0.42 7.54 -13.67
N GLU A 89 -0.17 6.92 -14.70
CA GLU A 89 0.00 7.30 -16.11
C GLU A 89 -0.42 8.75 -16.34
N ARG A 90 -1.64 9.11 -15.92
CA ARG A 90 -2.14 10.50 -16.04
C ARG A 90 -1.24 11.50 -15.32
N LEU A 91 -0.67 11.14 -14.17
CA LEU A 91 0.25 12.00 -13.41
C LEU A 91 1.53 12.26 -14.21
N VAL A 92 2.10 11.23 -14.84
CA VAL A 92 3.29 11.35 -15.70
C VAL A 92 2.99 12.21 -16.93
N GLU A 93 1.89 11.94 -17.65
CA GLU A 93 1.47 12.74 -18.81
C GLU A 93 1.28 14.21 -18.46
N THR A 94 0.66 14.47 -17.31
CA THR A 94 0.45 15.83 -16.82
C THR A 94 1.79 16.55 -16.61
N MET A 95 2.78 15.90 -16.00
CA MET A 95 4.09 16.52 -15.78
C MET A 95 4.87 16.74 -17.08
N LYS A 96 4.67 15.89 -18.08
CA LYS A 96 5.27 16.07 -19.41
C LYS A 96 4.69 17.27 -20.14
N PHE A 97 3.36 17.39 -20.19
CA PHE A 97 2.70 18.27 -21.17
C PHE A 97 1.89 19.44 -20.59
N SER A 98 1.44 19.37 -19.34
CA SER A 98 0.57 20.42 -18.77
C SER A 98 1.34 21.68 -18.41
N THR A 99 0.74 22.85 -18.60
CA THR A 99 1.36 24.15 -18.30
C THR A 99 1.40 24.49 -16.81
N CYS A 100 0.45 23.95 -16.05
CA CYS A 100 0.42 23.96 -14.60
C CYS A 100 0.54 22.53 -14.08
N SER A 101 1.09 22.34 -12.88
CA SER A 101 1.24 21.03 -12.25
C SER A 101 0.08 20.76 -11.28
N PRO A 102 -1.04 20.13 -11.71
CA PRO A 102 -2.04 19.61 -10.80
C PRO A 102 -1.55 18.32 -10.11
N ALA A 103 -0.26 17.99 -10.14
CA ALA A 103 0.30 16.78 -9.52
C ALA A 103 -0.14 16.64 -8.05
N ASN A 104 -0.13 17.73 -7.28
CA ASN A 104 -0.64 17.72 -5.90
C ASN A 104 -2.13 17.33 -5.81
N MET A 105 -2.94 17.77 -6.77
CA MET A 105 -4.37 17.45 -6.86
C MET A 105 -4.59 16.01 -7.32
N ILE A 106 -3.85 15.55 -8.33
CA ILE A 106 -3.92 14.17 -8.85
C ILE A 106 -3.48 13.17 -7.78
N LEU A 107 -2.41 13.50 -7.04
CA LEU A 107 -1.97 12.73 -5.88
C LEU A 107 -2.94 12.84 -4.69
N GLY A 108 -3.84 13.83 -4.71
CA GLY A 108 -4.74 14.12 -3.61
C GLY A 108 -4.00 14.48 -2.32
N ARG A 109 -2.80 15.10 -2.40
CA ARG A 109 -1.94 15.35 -1.22
C ARG A 109 -2.65 16.08 -0.08
N ALA A 110 -3.56 17.00 -0.40
CA ALA A 110 -4.39 17.68 0.59
C ALA A 110 -5.28 16.70 1.41
N ALA A 111 -5.75 15.61 0.78
CA ALA A 111 -6.56 14.57 1.43
C ALA A 111 -5.71 13.51 2.17
N LEU A 112 -4.40 13.43 1.89
CA LEU A 112 -3.50 12.42 2.45
C LEU A 112 -3.10 12.66 3.92
N SER A 113 -3.49 13.80 4.51
CA SER A 113 -3.38 14.12 5.95
C SER A 113 -1.96 14.05 6.54
N VAL A 114 -0.92 13.94 5.71
CA VAL A 114 0.49 14.04 6.11
C VAL A 114 0.93 15.47 5.80
N LYS A 115 1.45 16.18 6.81
CA LYS A 115 1.88 17.57 6.64
C LYS A 115 3.17 17.59 5.80
N PRO A 116 3.22 18.40 4.71
CA PRO A 116 4.45 18.57 3.96
C PRO A 116 5.50 19.27 4.81
N LYS A 117 6.77 18.96 4.56
CA LYS A 117 7.88 19.74 5.12
C LYS A 117 7.79 21.18 4.62
N GLN A 118 7.97 22.14 5.54
CA GLN A 118 7.88 23.56 5.20
C GLN A 118 9.18 24.08 4.61
N LYS A 119 10.32 23.55 5.06
CA LYS A 119 11.65 23.97 4.64
C LYS A 119 12.45 22.80 4.05
N LEU A 120 13.42 23.12 3.19
CA LEU A 120 14.34 22.14 2.60
C LEU A 120 15.25 21.51 3.65
N MET A 121 15.52 20.22 3.50
CA MET A 121 16.33 19.42 4.41
C MET A 121 17.66 19.01 3.78
N TYR A 122 18.72 18.89 4.57
CA TYR A 122 20.03 18.39 4.11
C TYR A 122 20.75 17.58 5.18
N CYS A 123 21.82 16.88 4.77
CA CYS A 123 22.71 16.12 5.66
C CYS A 123 24.14 16.66 5.54
N THR A 124 24.82 16.82 6.66
CA THR A 124 26.22 17.27 6.73
C THR A 124 27.21 16.26 6.14
N GLY A 125 26.94 14.97 6.32
CA GLY A 125 27.68 13.89 5.64
C GLY A 125 27.59 14.00 4.12
N CYS A 126 26.37 14.06 3.58
CA CYS A 126 26.15 14.24 2.13
C CYS A 126 26.83 15.51 1.60
N VAL A 127 26.71 16.65 2.31
CA VAL A 127 27.37 17.90 1.91
C VAL A 127 28.88 17.71 1.73
N SER A 128 29.53 17.00 2.65
CA SER A 128 30.98 16.77 2.62
C SER A 128 31.37 15.85 1.46
N GLU A 129 30.62 14.76 1.25
CA GLU A 129 30.84 13.81 0.16
C GLU A 129 30.58 14.42 -1.21
N ASP A 130 29.50 15.19 -1.36
CA ASP A 130 29.14 15.84 -2.61
C ASP A 130 30.19 16.87 -3.03
N ARG A 131 30.68 17.68 -2.08
CA ARG A 131 31.77 18.63 -2.34
C ARG A 131 33.04 17.91 -2.78
N ALA A 132 33.39 16.80 -2.13
CA ALA A 132 34.57 16.02 -2.48
C ALA A 132 34.45 15.37 -3.87
N LYS A 133 33.26 14.89 -4.24
CA LYS A 133 33.05 14.12 -5.47
C LYS A 133 32.65 14.96 -6.69
N TYR A 134 31.84 15.99 -6.47
CA TYR A 134 31.20 16.78 -7.52
C TYR A 134 31.60 18.26 -7.47
N GLY A 135 32.32 18.70 -6.44
CA GLY A 135 32.78 20.08 -6.26
C GLY A 135 31.75 21.01 -5.63
N GLU A 136 30.51 20.56 -5.41
CA GLU A 136 29.46 21.32 -4.74
C GLU A 136 28.39 20.39 -4.15
N ALA A 137 27.77 20.82 -3.05
CA ALA A 137 26.63 20.13 -2.45
C ALA A 137 25.30 20.53 -3.13
N TYR A 138 24.35 19.59 -3.15
CA TYR A 138 23.04 19.76 -3.80
C TYR A 138 21.89 19.22 -2.94
N TRP A 139 20.65 19.60 -3.30
CA TRP A 139 19.47 19.11 -2.59
C TRP A 139 19.12 17.69 -3.04
N HIS A 140 19.39 16.71 -2.19
CA HIS A 140 18.94 15.33 -2.37
C HIS A 140 17.42 15.20 -2.27
N ARG A 141 16.82 14.35 -3.10
CA ARG A 141 15.38 14.03 -3.08
C ARG A 141 14.98 13.29 -1.82
N CYS A 142 15.77 12.28 -1.42
CA CYS A 142 15.42 11.41 -0.28
C CYS A 142 15.23 12.19 1.02
N HIS A 143 16.01 13.26 1.22
CA HIS A 143 15.91 14.15 2.39
C HIS A 143 14.59 14.93 2.44
N GLN A 144 13.88 15.08 1.32
CA GLN A 144 12.69 15.92 1.23
C GLN A 144 11.39 15.17 1.48
N LEU A 145 11.44 13.84 1.53
CA LEU A 145 10.26 13.00 1.73
C LEU A 145 9.66 13.18 3.13
N GLU A 146 8.34 13.15 3.23
CA GLU A 146 7.63 13.26 4.51
C GLU A 146 7.93 12.07 5.41
N GLY A 147 8.18 12.34 6.70
CA GLY A 147 8.55 11.31 7.69
C GLY A 147 10.03 10.92 7.68
N VAL A 148 10.81 11.33 6.68
CA VAL A 148 12.27 11.09 6.64
C VAL A 148 12.98 12.19 7.42
N TYR A 149 13.50 11.89 8.60
CA TYR A 149 14.30 12.84 9.41
C TYR A 149 15.73 12.36 9.66
N LEU A 150 16.06 11.15 9.22
CA LEU A 150 17.40 10.61 9.18
C LEU A 150 17.87 10.49 7.73
N CYS A 151 19.13 10.79 7.47
CA CYS A 151 19.77 10.50 6.21
C CYS A 151 19.86 8.98 6.03
N PRO A 152 19.35 8.41 4.92
CA PRO A 152 19.46 6.97 4.67
C PRO A 152 20.89 6.51 4.38
N MET A 153 21.78 7.43 3.99
CA MET A 153 23.19 7.14 3.66
C MET A 153 24.09 7.19 4.89
N HIS A 154 23.99 8.27 5.67
CA HIS A 154 24.87 8.51 6.83
C HIS A 154 24.26 8.08 8.17
N GLY A 155 22.95 7.87 8.24
CA GLY A 155 22.25 7.54 9.50
C GLY A 155 22.17 8.70 10.49
N GLU A 156 22.53 9.92 10.08
CA GLU A 156 22.51 11.15 10.88
C GLU A 156 21.18 11.89 10.74
N LEU A 157 20.85 12.74 11.71
CA LEU A 157 19.68 13.62 11.64
C LEU A 157 19.84 14.67 10.54
N LEU A 158 18.75 14.93 9.82
CA LEU A 158 18.72 15.95 8.78
C LEU A 158 18.59 17.35 9.40
N TRP A 159 19.33 18.28 8.83
CA TRP A 159 19.28 19.70 9.14
C TRP A 159 18.19 20.39 8.33
N GLN A 160 17.48 21.31 8.98
CA GLN A 160 16.45 22.11 8.34
C GLN A 160 17.07 23.45 7.91
N SER A 161 17.05 23.73 6.61
CA SER A 161 17.53 25.02 6.09
C SER A 161 16.53 26.15 6.37
N ASN A 162 16.94 27.40 6.13
CA ASN A 162 16.05 28.56 6.18
C ASN A 162 15.18 28.72 4.92
N ILE A 163 15.30 27.81 3.95
CA ILE A 163 14.61 27.91 2.66
C ILE A 163 13.24 27.27 2.75
N SER A 164 12.19 28.09 2.75
CA SER A 164 10.79 27.63 2.78
C SER A 164 10.23 27.37 1.39
N HIS A 165 9.47 26.29 1.25
CA HIS A 165 8.70 25.96 0.05
C HIS A 165 7.34 26.67 -0.01
N GLN A 166 6.84 27.19 1.11
CA GLN A 166 5.48 27.71 1.27
C GLN A 166 5.36 29.24 1.24
N MET A 167 6.44 29.99 1.03
CA MET A 167 6.40 31.45 0.93
C MET A 167 5.80 31.93 -0.41
N GLN A 168 4.50 31.71 -0.58
CA GLN A 168 3.68 32.12 -1.73
C GLN A 168 3.33 33.63 -1.74
N LYS A 169 4.26 34.50 -1.32
CA LYS A 169 4.17 35.94 -1.62
C LYS A 169 5.25 36.44 -2.58
N ASN A 170 6.41 35.78 -2.62
CA ASN A 170 7.43 36.00 -3.64
C ASN A 170 7.68 34.70 -4.41
N ARG A 171 7.14 34.63 -5.63
CA ARG A 171 7.29 33.50 -6.56
C ARG A 171 8.76 33.06 -6.68
N PHE A 172 9.05 31.85 -6.17
CA PHE A 172 10.15 30.93 -6.55
C PHE A 172 11.60 31.44 -6.50
N GLN A 173 12.22 31.59 -5.33
CA GLN A 173 13.69 31.70 -5.30
C GLN A 173 14.35 30.34 -5.60
N TYR A 174 15.25 30.34 -6.58
CA TYR A 174 16.10 29.21 -6.93
C TYR A 174 17.41 29.30 -6.13
N ILE A 175 17.46 28.56 -5.01
CA ILE A 175 18.56 28.66 -4.03
C ILE A 175 19.31 27.34 -3.99
N THR A 176 20.62 27.41 -4.27
CA THR A 176 21.51 26.25 -4.16
C THR A 176 21.75 25.89 -2.69
N LEU A 177 22.04 24.62 -2.42
CA LEU A 177 22.40 24.21 -1.06
C LEU A 177 23.63 24.96 -0.55
N GLU A 178 24.64 25.14 -1.39
CA GLU A 178 25.83 25.95 -1.05
C GLU A 178 25.49 27.35 -0.53
N LYS A 179 24.53 28.05 -1.17
CA LYS A 179 24.08 29.36 -0.70
C LYS A 179 23.34 29.25 0.64
N ALA A 180 22.45 28.26 0.77
CA ALA A 180 21.68 28.05 1.99
C ALA A 180 22.55 27.67 3.21
N LEU A 181 23.72 27.06 3.00
CA LEU A 181 24.67 26.71 4.06
C LEU A 181 25.37 27.94 4.66
N VAL A 182 25.57 29.00 3.87
CA VAL A 182 26.17 30.26 4.34
C VAL A 182 25.21 31.01 5.28
N ASP A 183 23.90 30.89 5.05
CA ASP A 183 22.86 31.57 5.82
C ASP A 183 22.51 30.85 7.16
N ASN A 184 23.36 29.89 7.60
CA ASN A 184 23.24 29.06 8.81
C ASN A 184 21.86 28.39 9.01
N GLY A 185 21.76 27.09 8.71
CA GLY A 185 20.56 26.29 8.98
C GLY A 185 20.38 25.93 10.46
N GLU A 186 19.15 25.52 10.83
CA GLU A 186 18.83 25.03 12.17
C GLU A 186 18.85 23.49 12.18
N LEU A 187 19.53 22.88 13.14
CA LEU A 187 19.39 21.43 13.38
C LEU A 187 17.96 21.19 13.88
N ILE A 188 17.25 20.21 13.32
CA ILE A 188 15.96 19.81 13.89
C ILE A 188 16.23 19.32 15.31
N SER A 189 15.56 19.95 16.28
CA SER A 189 15.67 19.59 17.70
C SER A 189 15.55 18.07 17.88
N THR A 190 16.54 17.55 18.59
CA THR A 190 17.07 16.18 18.53
C THR A 190 16.39 15.19 19.46
N GLU A 191 15.42 15.61 20.26
CA GLU A 191 15.01 14.80 21.42
C GLU A 191 14.30 13.47 21.09
N PHE A 192 13.81 13.23 19.87
CA PHE A 192 12.82 12.14 19.66
C PHE A 192 12.91 11.31 18.37
N LEU A 193 13.90 11.50 17.50
CA LEU A 193 13.88 10.93 16.14
C LEU A 193 15.02 9.92 15.84
N GLY A 194 15.94 9.70 16.77
CA GLY A 194 17.01 8.70 16.65
C GLY A 194 16.54 7.32 17.12
N GLY A 195 16.13 6.46 16.19
CA GLY A 195 15.72 5.09 16.49
C GLY A 195 15.66 4.22 15.24
N GLU A 196 15.54 2.91 15.44
CA GLU A 196 15.45 1.92 14.37
C GLU A 196 14.27 2.20 13.41
N PHE A 197 13.15 2.69 13.93
CA PHE A 197 11.98 3.04 13.12
C PHE A 197 12.26 4.18 12.14
N SER A 198 12.90 5.27 12.57
CA SER A 198 13.24 6.38 11.68
C SER A 198 14.23 5.94 10.60
N ARG A 199 15.17 5.05 10.95
CA ARG A 199 16.10 4.46 9.97
C ARG A 199 15.33 3.62 8.96
N ASN A 200 14.41 2.77 9.41
CA ASN A 200 13.56 1.98 8.53
C ASN A 200 12.75 2.88 7.59
N ILE A 201 12.12 3.95 8.09
CA ILE A 201 11.38 4.90 7.27
C ILE A 201 12.27 5.52 6.19
N ALA A 202 13.47 5.98 6.55
CA ALA A 202 14.43 6.55 5.61
C ALA A 202 14.85 5.55 4.52
N THR A 203 15.23 4.33 4.91
CA THR A 203 15.68 3.28 3.98
C THR A 203 14.56 2.83 3.04
N GLN A 204 13.35 2.59 3.55
CA GLN A 204 12.20 2.19 2.72
C GLN A 204 11.79 3.33 1.77
N SER A 205 11.89 4.59 2.23
CA SER A 205 11.59 5.77 1.41
C SER A 205 12.61 5.95 0.28
N LEU A 206 13.90 5.73 0.53
CA LEU A 206 14.94 5.72 -0.50
C LEU A 206 14.70 4.59 -1.50
N SER A 207 14.39 3.39 -1.02
CA SER A 207 14.10 2.24 -1.89
C SER A 207 12.95 2.51 -2.86
N LEU A 208 11.91 3.26 -2.43
CA LEU A 208 10.81 3.67 -3.31
C LEU A 208 11.28 4.64 -4.42
N LEU A 209 12.24 5.52 -4.12
CA LEU A 209 12.79 6.45 -5.11
C LEU A 209 13.71 5.76 -6.14
N GLU A 210 14.47 4.75 -5.73
CA GLU A 210 15.51 4.15 -6.56
C GLU A 210 15.05 2.94 -7.37
N LYS A 211 14.23 2.05 -6.76
CA LYS A 211 13.92 0.73 -7.35
C LYS A 211 12.77 0.73 -8.37
N GLN A 212 12.11 1.88 -8.58
CA GLN A 212 11.08 2.08 -9.61
C GLN A 212 10.00 0.98 -9.64
N PHE A 213 9.32 0.77 -8.50
CA PHE A 213 8.26 -0.23 -8.42
C PHE A 213 7.06 0.13 -9.32
N PRO A 214 6.40 -0.87 -9.92
CA PRO A 214 5.18 -0.64 -10.69
C PRO A 214 4.05 -0.13 -9.80
N SER A 215 3.11 0.56 -10.43
CA SER A 215 1.88 1.01 -9.78
C SER A 215 0.96 -0.18 -9.52
N GLU A 216 0.59 -0.38 -8.25
CA GLU A 216 -0.25 -1.51 -7.84
C GLU A 216 -1.71 -1.10 -7.61
N GLY A 217 -2.62 -2.02 -7.89
CA GLY A 217 -4.05 -1.80 -7.66
C GLY A 217 -4.38 -1.74 -6.16
N LEU A 218 -5.22 -0.78 -5.75
CA LEU A 218 -5.59 -0.61 -4.32
C LEU A 218 -6.18 -1.88 -3.69
N HIS A 219 -6.91 -2.69 -4.47
CA HIS A 219 -7.45 -3.97 -4.01
C HIS A 219 -6.35 -5.00 -3.75
N SER A 220 -5.31 -5.06 -4.58
CA SER A 220 -4.18 -5.97 -4.41
C SER A 220 -3.40 -5.62 -3.14
N ILE A 221 -3.08 -4.34 -2.95
CA ILE A 221 -2.40 -3.83 -1.75
C ILE A 221 -3.24 -4.11 -0.49
N ASN A 222 -4.54 -3.79 -0.51
CA ASN A 222 -5.43 -4.05 0.61
C ASN A 222 -5.48 -5.54 0.97
N ARG A 223 -5.62 -6.41 -0.03
CA ARG A 223 -5.67 -7.86 0.15
C ARG A 223 -4.36 -8.40 0.71
N TYR A 224 -3.21 -7.84 0.33
CA TYR A 224 -1.91 -8.19 0.90
C TYR A 224 -1.88 -7.89 2.41
N TYR A 225 -2.22 -6.65 2.80
CA TYR A 225 -2.24 -6.28 4.21
C TYR A 225 -3.23 -7.10 5.02
N VAL A 226 -4.45 -7.34 4.51
CA VAL A 226 -5.44 -8.16 5.20
C VAL A 226 -4.97 -9.61 5.37
N SER A 227 -4.21 -10.15 4.42
CA SER A 227 -3.63 -11.48 4.54
C SER A 227 -2.54 -11.53 5.63
N ARG A 228 -1.59 -10.59 5.63
CA ARG A 228 -0.55 -10.51 6.66
C ARG A 228 -1.11 -10.23 8.05
N LEU A 229 -2.05 -9.29 8.18
CA LEU A 229 -2.75 -9.05 9.44
C LEU A 229 -3.51 -10.29 9.95
N ARG A 230 -3.92 -11.19 9.05
CA ARG A 230 -4.54 -12.45 9.46
C ARG A 230 -3.52 -13.42 10.04
N SER A 231 -2.35 -13.58 9.42
CA SER A 231 -1.29 -14.44 9.98
C SER A 231 -0.84 -13.96 11.36
N GLU A 232 -0.80 -12.65 11.57
CA GLU A 232 -0.45 -12.03 12.85
C GLU A 232 -1.61 -11.98 13.86
N GLY A 233 -2.78 -12.56 13.54
CA GLY A 233 -3.90 -12.63 14.47
C GLY A 233 -4.64 -11.31 14.72
N TYR A 234 -4.57 -10.34 13.81
CA TYR A 234 -5.38 -9.12 13.84
C TYR A 234 -6.69 -9.23 13.05
N VAL A 235 -6.85 -10.25 12.21
CA VAL A 235 -8.11 -10.56 11.52
C VAL A 235 -8.77 -11.76 12.19
N CYS A 236 -10.10 -11.78 12.27
CA CYS A 236 -10.83 -12.94 12.74
C CYS A 236 -10.77 -14.06 11.68
N ASN A 237 -10.39 -15.28 12.07
CA ASN A 237 -10.31 -16.40 11.11
C ASN A 237 -11.68 -16.73 10.49
N ALA A 238 -12.78 -16.44 11.17
CA ALA A 238 -14.14 -16.74 10.70
C ALA A 238 -14.81 -15.72 9.81
N SER A 239 -14.37 -14.49 9.95
CA SER A 239 -14.97 -13.34 9.30
C SER A 239 -13.81 -12.47 8.95
N SER A 240 -13.71 -12.02 7.70
CA SER A 240 -12.68 -11.07 7.27
C SER A 240 -12.80 -9.67 7.94
N ARG A 241 -13.34 -9.60 9.16
CA ARG A 241 -13.39 -8.46 10.06
C ARG A 241 -12.06 -8.35 10.81
N ILE A 242 -11.53 -7.14 10.81
CA ILE A 242 -10.33 -6.73 11.53
C ILE A 242 -10.70 -6.48 13.00
N ARG A 243 -9.85 -6.92 13.93
CA ARG A 243 -9.93 -6.63 15.37
C ARG A 243 -9.32 -5.26 15.63
N TRP A 244 -10.09 -4.20 15.39
CA TRP A 244 -9.61 -2.81 15.41
C TRP A 244 -8.94 -2.41 16.72
N ASP A 245 -9.59 -2.65 17.87
CA ASP A 245 -9.04 -2.26 19.18
C ASP A 245 -7.65 -2.86 19.42
N ARG A 246 -7.50 -4.16 19.16
CA ARG A 246 -6.22 -4.88 19.26
C ARG A 246 -5.19 -4.36 18.27
N LEU A 247 -5.59 -4.08 17.03
CA LEU A 247 -4.69 -3.58 15.99
C LEU A 247 -4.19 -2.17 16.31
N ILE A 248 -5.09 -1.26 16.68
CA ILE A 248 -4.76 0.13 17.00
C ILE A 248 -3.87 0.18 18.25
N GLN A 249 -4.23 -0.55 19.31
CA GLN A 249 -3.41 -0.64 20.51
C GLN A 249 -2.02 -1.20 20.21
N GLY A 250 -1.94 -2.31 19.46
CA GLY A 250 -0.67 -2.92 19.07
C GLY A 250 0.19 -1.98 18.24
N PHE A 251 -0.39 -1.32 17.24
CA PHE A 251 0.31 -0.39 16.35
C PHE A 251 0.82 0.85 17.10
N ASN A 252 -0.02 1.48 17.93
CA ASN A 252 0.36 2.68 18.69
C ASN A 252 1.44 2.34 19.73
N SER A 253 1.36 1.16 20.36
CA SER A 253 2.38 0.70 21.32
C SER A 253 3.71 0.38 20.65
N PHE A 254 3.68 -0.19 19.44
CA PHE A 254 4.87 -0.57 18.69
C PHE A 254 5.74 0.64 18.33
N TYR A 255 5.14 1.70 17.78
CA TYR A 255 5.87 2.91 17.38
C TYR A 255 6.04 3.94 18.50
N GLY A 256 5.17 3.89 19.51
CA GLY A 256 5.09 4.90 20.56
C GLY A 256 4.44 6.21 20.11
N GLU A 257 3.82 6.90 21.06
CA GLU A 257 3.04 8.11 20.79
C GLU A 257 3.89 9.27 20.24
N LYS A 258 5.11 9.45 20.75
CA LYS A 258 5.98 10.56 20.36
C LYS A 258 6.40 10.55 18.88
N LEU A 259 6.83 9.38 18.39
CA LEU A 259 7.19 9.21 16.97
C LEU A 259 5.95 9.44 16.09
N LEU A 260 4.84 8.79 16.46
CA LEU A 260 3.58 8.93 15.73
C LEU A 260 3.08 10.38 15.75
N ALA A 261 3.18 11.13 16.84
CA ALA A 261 2.81 12.54 16.88
C ALA A 261 3.67 13.36 15.89
N THR A 262 4.98 13.10 15.85
CA THR A 262 5.92 13.84 14.99
C THR A 262 5.65 13.65 13.50
N ILE A 263 5.25 12.45 13.09
CA ILE A 263 4.95 12.13 11.67
C ILE A 263 3.45 12.24 11.34
N ASN A 264 2.64 12.78 12.25
CA ASN A 264 1.16 12.77 12.17
C ASN A 264 0.59 11.35 11.97
N GLY A 265 1.30 10.36 12.51
CA GLY A 265 1.11 8.91 12.55
C GLY A 265 -0.08 8.41 13.37
N VAL A 266 -0.45 9.14 14.42
CA VAL A 266 -1.35 8.67 15.49
C VAL A 266 -2.68 8.19 14.90
N ILE A 267 -3.11 7.02 15.35
CA ILE A 267 -4.35 6.39 14.90
C ILE A 267 -5.41 6.61 15.97
N SER A 268 -6.42 7.42 15.63
CA SER A 268 -7.64 7.58 16.43
C SER A 268 -8.55 6.36 16.32
N GLU A 269 -9.42 6.20 17.33
CA GLU A 269 -10.35 5.07 17.43
C GLU A 269 -11.38 4.98 16.29
N SER A 270 -11.65 6.08 15.57
CA SER A 270 -12.55 6.08 14.42
C SER A 270 -12.00 6.84 13.20
N ASP A 271 -12.26 6.28 12.01
CA ASP A 271 -12.05 6.82 10.65
C ASP A 271 -10.66 7.38 10.30
N SER A 272 -9.62 6.82 10.89
CA SER A 272 -8.22 7.15 10.59
C SER A 272 -7.74 6.68 9.19
N TRP A 273 -6.53 7.10 8.81
CA TRP A 273 -5.88 6.63 7.57
C TRP A 273 -5.75 5.11 7.49
N LEU A 274 -5.58 4.42 8.62
CA LEU A 274 -5.47 2.96 8.68
C LEU A 274 -6.81 2.30 8.31
N HIS A 275 -7.93 2.91 8.70
CA HIS A 275 -9.26 2.46 8.27
C HIS A 275 -9.43 2.59 6.76
N LYS A 276 -8.98 3.70 6.17
CA LYS A 276 -9.05 3.92 4.71
C LYS A 276 -8.21 2.91 3.94
N LEU A 277 -7.06 2.51 4.50
CA LEU A 277 -6.15 1.53 3.90
C LEU A 277 -6.67 0.09 3.98
N LEU A 278 -7.26 -0.30 5.11
CA LEU A 278 -7.62 -1.70 5.39
C LEU A 278 -9.10 -2.05 5.16
N ARG A 279 -10.02 -1.09 5.16
CA ARG A 279 -11.42 -1.32 4.73
C ARG A 279 -11.48 -1.40 3.20
N LYS A 280 -12.70 -1.49 2.63
CA LYS A 280 -12.90 -1.49 1.17
C LYS A 280 -12.17 -0.28 0.56
N PRO A 281 -11.12 -0.50 -0.26
CA PRO A 281 -10.26 0.58 -0.69
C PRO A 281 -11.00 1.47 -1.69
N ARG A 282 -11.14 2.75 -1.35
CA ARG A 282 -11.77 3.77 -2.20
C ARG A 282 -10.83 4.92 -2.56
N VAL A 283 -9.79 5.11 -1.75
CA VAL A 283 -8.85 6.22 -1.85
C VAL A 283 -7.42 5.70 -1.71
N SER A 284 -6.46 6.37 -2.33
CA SER A 284 -5.05 6.12 -2.09
C SER A 284 -4.62 6.69 -0.74
N CYS A 285 -3.61 6.08 -0.13
CA CYS A 285 -3.00 6.56 1.11
C CYS A 285 -1.58 7.04 0.84
N HIS A 286 -1.05 7.89 1.73
CA HIS A 286 0.31 8.39 1.60
C HIS A 286 1.32 7.24 1.72
N PRO A 287 2.40 7.18 0.92
CA PRO A 287 3.37 6.08 0.98
C PRO A 287 3.97 5.87 2.38
N LEU A 288 4.23 6.95 3.13
CA LEU A 288 4.60 6.88 4.55
C LEU A 288 3.67 5.98 5.38
N ARG A 289 2.36 5.99 5.14
CA ARG A 289 1.39 5.11 5.83
C ARG A 289 1.60 3.64 5.50
N HIS A 290 1.95 3.34 4.25
CA HIS A 290 2.28 1.99 3.82
C HIS A 290 3.58 1.52 4.48
N ILE A 291 4.61 2.37 4.51
CA ILE A 291 5.89 2.09 5.18
C ILE A 291 5.66 1.77 6.67
N LEU A 292 4.84 2.56 7.36
CA LEU A 292 4.53 2.31 8.77
C LEU A 292 3.76 0.99 8.99
N LEU A 293 2.80 0.66 8.12
CA LEU A 293 2.09 -0.61 8.27
C LEU A 293 2.98 -1.82 7.94
N LEU A 294 3.86 -1.70 6.93
CA LEU A 294 4.82 -2.75 6.59
C LEU A 294 5.83 -2.96 7.73
N GLY A 295 6.40 -1.88 8.27
CA GLY A 295 7.32 -1.97 9.41
C GLY A 295 6.67 -2.61 10.64
N PHE A 296 5.39 -2.33 10.91
CA PHE A 296 4.63 -2.99 11.98
C PHE A 296 4.44 -4.50 11.74
N LEU A 297 4.33 -4.91 10.48
CA LEU A 297 4.22 -6.31 10.08
C LEU A 297 5.58 -7.01 9.94
N GLY A 298 6.69 -6.31 10.19
CA GLY A 298 8.04 -6.85 9.97
C GLY A 298 8.38 -7.05 8.48
N GLU A 299 7.71 -6.34 7.58
CA GLU A 299 7.85 -6.45 6.13
C GLU A 299 8.56 -5.22 5.53
N SER A 300 9.11 -5.38 4.32
CA SER A 300 9.66 -4.28 3.52
C SER A 300 8.77 -3.95 2.33
N VAL A 301 8.92 -2.74 1.77
CA VAL A 301 8.26 -2.34 0.53
C VAL A 301 8.61 -3.33 -0.58
N GLU A 302 9.89 -3.64 -0.75
CA GLU A 302 10.37 -4.59 -1.75
C GLU A 302 9.77 -6.00 -1.55
N GLY A 303 9.70 -6.48 -0.31
CA GLY A 303 9.09 -7.77 0.02
C GLY A 303 7.61 -7.83 -0.38
N MET A 304 6.86 -6.75 -0.10
CA MET A 304 5.47 -6.63 -0.54
C MET A 304 5.38 -6.60 -2.07
N MET A 305 6.14 -5.74 -2.74
CA MET A 305 6.07 -5.60 -4.20
C MET A 305 6.41 -6.91 -4.91
N ASN A 306 7.47 -7.60 -4.49
CA ASN A 306 7.84 -8.91 -5.03
C ASN A 306 6.75 -9.98 -4.81
N SER A 307 5.99 -9.88 -3.71
CA SER A 307 4.87 -10.80 -3.43
C SER A 307 3.65 -10.49 -4.30
N LEU A 308 3.38 -9.20 -4.55
CA LEU A 308 2.31 -8.76 -5.44
C LEU A 308 2.60 -9.16 -6.88
N SER A 309 3.82 -8.92 -7.39
CA SER A 309 4.21 -9.25 -8.77
C SER A 309 4.19 -10.76 -9.05
N ARG A 310 4.55 -11.60 -8.07
CA ARG A 310 4.51 -13.08 -8.22
C ARG A 310 3.11 -13.68 -8.10
N GLY A 311 2.10 -12.89 -7.73
CA GLY A 311 0.75 -13.40 -7.47
C GLY A 311 0.66 -14.39 -6.30
N THR A 312 1.72 -14.49 -5.47
CA THR A 312 1.78 -15.36 -4.28
C THR A 312 0.98 -14.73 -3.15
N MET A 313 -0.33 -14.60 -3.34
CA MET A 313 -1.25 -14.18 -2.30
C MET A 313 -1.92 -15.42 -1.75
N THR A 314 -1.58 -15.78 -0.51
CA THR A 314 -2.31 -16.80 0.25
C THR A 314 -3.74 -16.31 0.47
N THR A 315 -4.68 -16.80 -0.33
CA THR A 315 -6.11 -16.68 -0.04
C THR A 315 -6.38 -17.46 1.24
N PHE A 316 -7.01 -16.81 2.22
CA PHE A 316 -7.46 -17.53 3.40
C PHE A 316 -8.63 -18.43 3.00
N GLU A 317 -8.36 -19.72 2.92
CA GLU A 317 -9.29 -20.75 2.52
C GLU A 317 -9.57 -21.68 3.69
N PRO A 318 -10.54 -21.33 4.57
CA PRO A 318 -10.78 -22.08 5.81
C PRO A 318 -11.29 -23.50 5.55
N PHE A 319 -11.62 -23.85 4.31
CA PHE A 319 -12.08 -25.19 3.92
C PHE A 319 -11.23 -25.77 2.78
N GLY A 320 -10.05 -25.19 2.54
CA GLY A 320 -9.18 -25.52 1.40
C GLY A 320 -9.80 -25.21 0.03
N HIS A 321 -9.12 -25.68 -1.02
CA HIS A 321 -9.60 -25.57 -2.39
C HIS A 321 -10.70 -26.59 -2.68
N GLY A 322 -11.75 -26.12 -3.38
CA GLY A 322 -12.76 -27.00 -3.95
C GLY A 322 -12.22 -27.83 -5.13
N PRO A 323 -13.01 -28.78 -5.65
CA PRO A 323 -14.37 -29.08 -5.22
C PRO A 323 -14.47 -29.87 -3.89
N TRP A 324 -15.52 -29.63 -3.12
CA TRP A 324 -15.78 -30.27 -1.81
C TRP A 324 -16.66 -31.51 -1.93
N PRO A 325 -16.54 -32.48 -0.99
CA PRO A 325 -17.28 -33.74 -1.08
C PRO A 325 -18.79 -33.54 -0.85
N CYS A 326 -19.60 -34.31 -1.57
CA CYS A 326 -21.00 -34.50 -1.22
C CYS A 326 -21.10 -35.49 -0.05
N LEU A 327 -21.76 -35.11 1.04
CA LEU A 327 -21.91 -35.98 2.22
C LEU A 327 -23.32 -36.58 2.34
N ASN A 328 -24.06 -36.63 1.23
CA ASN A 328 -25.34 -37.33 1.16
C ASN A 328 -25.11 -38.84 0.99
N LYS A 329 -25.36 -39.65 2.03
CA LYS A 329 -25.22 -41.11 1.95
C LYS A 329 -26.16 -41.76 0.92
N ALA A 330 -27.29 -41.11 0.60
CA ALA A 330 -28.24 -41.61 -0.38
C ALA A 330 -27.81 -41.37 -1.85
N ALA A 331 -26.78 -40.54 -2.07
CA ALA A 331 -26.30 -40.23 -3.41
C ALA A 331 -25.23 -41.23 -3.87
N SER A 332 -25.25 -41.59 -5.16
CA SER A 332 -24.22 -42.43 -5.80
C SER A 332 -22.82 -41.84 -5.74
N HIS A 333 -22.72 -40.53 -5.57
CA HIS A 333 -21.47 -39.76 -5.46
C HIS A 333 -21.13 -39.37 -4.01
N TYR A 334 -21.57 -40.17 -3.03
CA TYR A 334 -21.21 -39.97 -1.62
C TYR A 334 -19.68 -39.92 -1.45
N LYS A 335 -19.21 -38.90 -0.73
CA LYS A 335 -17.80 -38.52 -0.52
C LYS A 335 -17.01 -38.10 -1.78
N GLN A 336 -17.63 -38.03 -2.95
CA GLN A 336 -16.97 -37.54 -4.17
C GLN A 336 -17.00 -36.01 -4.27
N PRO A 337 -15.99 -35.37 -4.87
CA PRO A 337 -15.82 -33.91 -4.89
C PRO A 337 -16.72 -33.25 -5.95
N MET A 338 -17.98 -33.00 -5.59
CA MET A 338 -19.02 -32.49 -6.51
C MET A 338 -19.41 -31.02 -6.28
N ILE A 339 -18.98 -30.42 -5.17
CA ILE A 339 -19.44 -29.08 -4.77
C ILE A 339 -18.41 -28.05 -5.23
N GLY A 340 -18.78 -27.19 -6.19
CA GLY A 340 -17.86 -26.21 -6.78
C GLY A 340 -17.75 -24.88 -6.03
N SER A 341 -18.65 -24.58 -5.08
CA SER A 341 -18.60 -23.34 -4.29
C SER A 341 -19.08 -23.55 -2.85
N VAL A 342 -18.52 -22.78 -1.92
CA VAL A 342 -18.91 -22.75 -0.51
C VAL A 342 -19.29 -21.33 -0.10
N LYS A 343 -20.43 -21.19 0.59
CA LYS A 343 -20.81 -19.91 1.22
C LYS A 343 -20.25 -19.87 2.64
N ILE A 344 -19.31 -18.97 2.90
CA ILE A 344 -18.64 -18.84 4.21
C ILE A 344 -19.32 -17.72 5.01
N THR A 345 -19.74 -18.03 6.23
CA THR A 345 -20.28 -17.07 7.20
C THR A 345 -19.57 -17.18 8.55
N ARG A 346 -19.83 -16.24 9.47
CA ARG A 346 -19.32 -16.29 10.84
C ARG A 346 -20.30 -17.04 11.75
N GLY A 347 -19.81 -18.00 12.53
CA GLY A 347 -20.58 -18.60 13.62
C GLY A 347 -20.88 -17.57 14.72
N SER A 348 -22.16 -17.36 15.05
CA SER A 348 -22.58 -16.35 16.01
C SER A 348 -22.05 -16.61 17.43
N LYS A 349 -21.98 -17.88 17.84
CA LYS A 349 -21.51 -18.29 19.18
C LYS A 349 -19.99 -18.46 19.27
N THR A 350 -19.39 -19.13 18.28
CA THR A 350 -17.98 -19.52 18.32
C THR A 350 -17.05 -18.48 17.68
N GLY A 351 -17.60 -17.60 16.84
CA GLY A 351 -16.79 -16.71 16.02
C GLY A 351 -15.83 -17.45 15.10
N LYS A 352 -16.07 -18.74 14.78
CA LYS A 352 -15.34 -19.59 13.81
C LYS A 352 -16.03 -19.60 12.43
N PRO A 353 -15.30 -19.82 11.30
CA PRO A 353 -15.91 -19.80 9.97
C PRO A 353 -16.90 -20.96 9.84
N VAL A 354 -18.04 -20.72 9.23
CA VAL A 354 -19.05 -21.73 8.93
C VAL A 354 -19.24 -21.81 7.43
N GLY A 355 -18.84 -22.92 6.84
CA GLY A 355 -19.03 -23.20 5.43
C GLY A 355 -20.41 -23.80 5.21
N THR A 356 -21.17 -23.29 4.25
CA THR A 356 -22.40 -23.91 3.75
C THR A 356 -22.15 -24.46 2.36
N PHE A 357 -22.30 -25.78 2.23
CA PHE A 357 -21.98 -26.56 1.05
C PHE A 357 -23.29 -27.04 0.43
N LYS A 358 -23.50 -26.72 -0.85
CA LYS A 358 -24.70 -27.08 -1.61
C LYS A 358 -24.32 -27.98 -2.78
N CYS A 359 -24.79 -29.21 -2.76
CA CYS A 359 -24.59 -30.15 -3.87
C CYS A 359 -25.75 -30.10 -4.87
N ASN A 360 -25.47 -30.47 -6.12
CA ASN A 360 -26.49 -30.56 -7.17
C ASN A 360 -27.54 -31.65 -6.90
N CYS A 361 -27.27 -32.62 -6.02
CA CYS A 361 -28.28 -33.59 -5.56
C CYS A 361 -29.34 -32.99 -4.62
N GLY A 362 -29.24 -31.69 -4.30
CA GLY A 362 -30.12 -30.96 -3.38
C GLY A 362 -29.70 -31.05 -1.92
N PHE A 363 -28.66 -31.84 -1.59
CA PHE A 363 -28.17 -31.95 -0.22
C PHE A 363 -27.38 -30.69 0.17
N VAL A 364 -27.75 -30.09 1.29
CA VAL A 364 -27.11 -28.90 1.85
C VAL A 364 -26.69 -29.18 3.28
N TYR A 365 -25.41 -28.99 3.56
CA TYR A 365 -24.85 -29.14 4.90
C TYR A 365 -23.94 -27.98 5.25
N SER A 366 -23.63 -27.87 6.53
CA SER A 366 -22.64 -26.93 7.04
C SER A 366 -21.66 -27.60 7.99
N ARG A 367 -20.43 -27.10 8.02
CA ARG A 367 -19.43 -27.42 9.05
C ARG A 367 -18.71 -26.18 9.52
N THR A 368 -18.21 -26.24 10.75
CA THR A 368 -17.42 -25.18 11.38
C THR A 368 -15.95 -25.46 11.08
N GLY A 369 -15.25 -24.51 10.47
CA GLY A 369 -13.81 -24.57 10.23
C GLY A 369 -13.01 -23.70 11.20
N PRO A 370 -11.78 -23.32 10.83
CA PRO A 370 -11.06 -23.81 9.65
C PRO A 370 -10.85 -25.34 9.72
N ASP A 371 -10.73 -25.99 8.57
CA ASP A 371 -10.32 -27.39 8.47
C ASP A 371 -8.83 -27.45 8.83
N ASP A 372 -8.49 -28.13 9.93
CA ASP A 372 -7.12 -28.24 10.43
C ASP A 372 -6.45 -29.54 9.92
N LYS A 373 -7.27 -30.55 9.56
CA LYS A 373 -6.84 -31.86 9.04
C LYS A 373 -7.69 -32.27 7.83
N GLU A 374 -7.14 -33.13 6.96
CA GLU A 374 -7.84 -33.65 5.78
C GLU A 374 -9.17 -34.35 6.15
N SER A 375 -9.24 -34.98 7.32
CA SER A 375 -10.47 -35.63 7.81
C SER A 375 -11.64 -34.66 8.03
N ASP A 376 -11.35 -33.40 8.32
CA ASP A 376 -12.37 -32.39 8.65
C ASP A 376 -13.26 -32.11 7.43
N ARG A 377 -12.74 -32.36 6.22
CA ARG A 377 -13.50 -32.19 4.99
C ARG A 377 -14.71 -33.12 4.87
N TYR A 378 -14.76 -34.20 5.64
CA TYR A 378 -15.83 -35.19 5.63
C TYR A 378 -16.80 -35.06 6.82
N GLN A 379 -16.64 -34.04 7.66
CA GLN A 379 -17.51 -33.82 8.82
C GLN A 379 -18.74 -32.98 8.44
N ILE A 380 -19.89 -33.36 9.00
CA ILE A 380 -21.13 -32.56 8.98
C ILE A 380 -21.33 -31.98 10.37
N GLY A 381 -21.40 -30.65 10.48
CA GLY A 381 -21.87 -30.00 11.69
C GLY A 381 -23.41 -29.97 11.76
N ARG A 382 -24.05 -29.53 10.68
CA ARG A 382 -25.52 -29.51 10.57
C ARG A 382 -25.98 -29.76 9.14
N VAL A 383 -26.92 -30.69 8.97
CA VAL A 383 -27.70 -30.83 7.73
C VAL A 383 -28.75 -29.71 7.68
N LYS A 384 -28.76 -28.96 6.59
CA LYS A 384 -29.73 -27.87 6.35
C LYS A 384 -30.85 -28.31 5.43
N GLU A 385 -30.55 -29.19 4.47
CA GLU A 385 -31.51 -29.71 3.51
C GLU A 385 -31.06 -31.10 3.05
N PHE A 386 -31.98 -32.07 3.03
CA PHE A 386 -31.68 -33.43 2.56
C PHE A 386 -31.71 -33.55 1.03
N GLY A 387 -32.48 -32.69 0.35
CA GLY A 387 -32.57 -32.69 -1.11
C GLY A 387 -33.40 -33.82 -1.72
N ILE A 388 -33.59 -33.76 -3.03
CA ILE A 388 -34.46 -34.68 -3.78
C ILE A 388 -33.94 -36.12 -3.79
N VAL A 389 -32.62 -36.30 -3.96
CA VAL A 389 -32.01 -37.64 -4.03
C VAL A 389 -32.20 -38.41 -2.73
N TRP A 390 -32.08 -37.73 -1.60
CA TRP A 390 -32.31 -38.35 -0.30
C TRP A 390 -33.78 -38.73 -0.09
N LYS A 391 -34.72 -37.83 -0.47
CA LYS A 391 -36.16 -38.07 -0.35
C LYS A 391 -36.61 -39.27 -1.22
N ASN A 392 -36.14 -39.35 -2.46
CA ASN A 392 -36.45 -40.48 -3.33
C ASN A 392 -35.94 -41.80 -2.73
N ARG A 393 -34.72 -41.80 -2.19
CA ARG A 393 -34.15 -42.98 -1.53
C ARG A 393 -34.93 -43.38 -0.27
N LEU A 394 -35.47 -42.42 0.48
CA LEU A 394 -36.35 -42.72 1.61
C LEU A 394 -37.62 -43.44 1.16
N VAL A 395 -38.28 -42.97 0.09
CA VAL A 395 -39.47 -43.62 -0.47
C VAL A 395 -39.18 -45.07 -0.88
N GLU A 396 -38.05 -45.31 -1.56
CA GLU A 396 -37.61 -46.66 -1.93
C GLU A 396 -37.35 -47.58 -0.73
N LEU A 397 -36.87 -47.03 0.38
CA LEU A 397 -36.62 -47.79 1.60
C LEU A 397 -37.91 -47.98 2.43
N SER A 398 -38.90 -47.11 2.29
CA SER A 398 -40.19 -47.21 2.97
C SER A 398 -40.95 -48.46 2.56
N SER A 399 -40.86 -48.88 1.29
CA SER A 399 -41.47 -50.12 0.80
C SER A 399 -40.77 -51.42 1.25
N GLN A 400 -39.60 -51.31 1.90
CA GLN A 400 -38.83 -52.45 2.38
C GLN A 400 -39.10 -52.72 3.87
N GLN A 401 -39.17 -54.01 4.25
CA GLN A 401 -39.24 -54.48 5.64
C GLN A 401 -37.88 -54.33 6.35
N LEU A 402 -37.41 -53.09 6.50
CA LEU A 402 -36.20 -52.75 7.26
C LEU A 402 -36.60 -52.02 8.54
N SER A 403 -35.83 -52.21 9.61
CA SER A 403 -36.01 -51.43 10.83
C SER A 403 -35.72 -49.95 10.58
N LEU A 404 -36.38 -49.06 11.33
CA LEU A 404 -36.14 -47.61 11.25
C LEU A 404 -34.66 -47.26 11.43
N ARG A 405 -33.97 -47.95 12.35
CA ARG A 405 -32.54 -47.76 12.59
C ARG A 405 -31.68 -48.13 11.38
N LYS A 406 -32.03 -49.20 10.66
CA LYS A 406 -31.33 -49.61 9.43
C LYS A 406 -31.59 -48.63 8.28
N LYS A 407 -32.81 -48.12 8.13
CA LYS A 407 -33.14 -47.07 7.17
C LYS A 407 -32.35 -45.79 7.46
N ALA A 408 -32.30 -45.38 8.73
CA ALA A 408 -31.58 -44.18 9.17
C ALA A 408 -30.06 -44.27 8.93
N ASP A 409 -29.44 -45.42 9.21
CA ASP A 409 -28.02 -45.62 8.94
C ASP A 409 -27.68 -45.53 7.44
N MET A 410 -28.50 -46.16 6.59
CA MET A 410 -28.36 -46.09 5.12
C MET A 410 -28.52 -44.66 4.59
N LEU A 411 -29.41 -43.87 5.21
CA LEU A 411 -29.69 -42.49 4.84
C LEU A 411 -28.76 -41.46 5.52
N GLY A 412 -27.98 -41.88 6.52
CA GLY A 412 -27.05 -41.02 7.25
C GLY A 412 -27.74 -39.99 8.14
N CYS A 413 -28.87 -40.34 8.76
CA CYS A 413 -29.63 -39.47 9.66
C CYS A 413 -30.02 -40.19 10.97
N ASP A 414 -30.68 -39.46 11.85
CA ASP A 414 -31.28 -40.04 13.07
C ASP A 414 -32.60 -40.77 12.73
N PRO A 415 -32.95 -41.90 13.39
CA PRO A 415 -34.22 -42.60 13.16
C PRO A 415 -35.46 -41.73 13.27
N GLN A 416 -35.48 -40.72 14.15
CA GLN A 416 -36.59 -39.79 14.26
C GLN A 416 -36.74 -38.93 12.99
N THR A 417 -35.63 -38.63 12.31
CA THR A 417 -35.67 -37.89 11.05
C THR A 417 -36.33 -38.72 9.95
N VAL A 418 -36.14 -40.04 9.95
CA VAL A 418 -36.83 -40.93 8.99
C VAL A 418 -38.34 -40.87 9.20
N LEU A 419 -38.81 -40.96 10.45
CA LEU A 419 -40.22 -40.88 10.80
C LEU A 419 -40.86 -39.56 10.36
N ASN A 420 -40.21 -38.43 10.69
CA ASN A 420 -40.73 -37.09 10.38
C ASN A 420 -40.86 -36.79 8.88
N TYR A 421 -40.22 -37.58 8.01
CA TYR A 421 -40.27 -37.42 6.55
C TYR A 421 -41.08 -38.54 5.87
N GLN A 422 -41.63 -39.48 6.63
CA GLN A 422 -42.55 -40.52 6.16
C GLN A 422 -44.03 -40.11 6.33
N GLU A 423 -44.31 -39.19 7.26
CA GLU A 423 -45.55 -38.41 7.34
C GLU A 423 -45.61 -37.36 6.22
#